data_AF-A0A2V2N0T7-F1
#
_entry.id   AF-A0A2V2N0T7-F1
#
_cell.length_a   1.000
_cell.length_b   1.000
_cell.length_c   1.000
_cell.angle_alpha   90.00
_cell.angle_beta   90.00
_cell.angle_gamma   90.00
#
_symmetry.space_group_name_H-M   'P 1'
#
loop_
_entity.id
_entity.type
_entity.pdbx_description
1 polymer ?
#
loop_
_entity_poly.entity_id
_entity_poly.type
_entity_poly.pdbx_seq_one_letter_code
_entity_poly.pdbx_strand_id
1 'polypeptide(L)' 'MLHSGSPNDSKIFSEIIAELMRRSILKENDSIILDRGCYAYENYAEPLLNHRILPLIIPKKNLNIRKLKNL' A
#
# COMPACT_ATOMS: atom_id res chain seq x y z
N MET A 1 -5.18 13.79 3.88
CA MET A 1 -3.84 14.41 4.03
C MET A 1 -2.99 13.94 2.86
N LEU A 2 -2.32 14.84 2.14
CA LEU A 2 -1.33 14.50 1.12
C LEU A 2 0.04 14.65 1.78
N HIS A 3 0.72 13.53 2.03
CA HIS A 3 2.08 13.52 2.56
C HIS A 3 3.06 13.29 1.40
N SER A 4 4.11 14.09 1.31
CA SER A 4 5.17 13.90 0.32
C SER A 4 5.93 12.63 0.67
N GLY A 5 5.78 11.57 -0.12
CA GLY A 5 6.50 10.32 0.10
C GLY A 5 8.01 10.48 -0.18
N SER A 6 8.85 9.96 0.72
CA SER A 6 10.27 9.74 0.51
C SER A 6 10.50 8.32 -0.03
N PRO A 7 11.52 8.09 -0.89
CA PRO A 7 11.81 6.74 -1.40
C PRO A 7 12.06 5.68 -0.33
N ASN A 8 12.42 6.08 0.90
CA ASN A 8 12.61 5.16 2.03
C ASN A 8 11.29 4.84 2.78
N ASP A 9 10.21 5.58 2.54
CA ASP A 9 8.93 5.38 3.25
C ASP A 9 8.32 4.01 2.94
N SER A 10 8.67 3.43 1.78
CA SER A 10 8.25 2.06 1.43
C SER A 10 8.73 1.02 2.45
N LYS A 11 9.82 1.28 3.19
CA LYS A 11 10.37 0.36 4.20
C LYS A 11 9.57 0.37 5.51
N ILE A 12 8.89 1.47 5.79
CA ILE A 12 8.05 1.66 6.99
C ILE A 12 6.56 1.62 6.64
N PHE A 13 6.20 1.09 5.47
CA PHE A 13 4.83 1.09 4.98
C PHE A 13 3.83 0.45 5.96
N SER A 14 4.15 -0.73 6.49
CA SER A 14 3.28 -1.40 7.47
C SER A 14 3.15 -0.61 8.78
N GLU A 15 4.20 0.09 9.22
CA GLU A 15 4.13 0.98 10.39
C GLU A 15 3.17 2.15 10.14
N ILE A 16 3.19 2.71 8.93
CA ILE A 16 2.26 3.77 8.51
C ILE A 16 0.82 3.25 8.54
N ILE A 17 0.53 2.08 7.96
CA ILE A 17 -0.81 1.47 7.99
C ILE A 17 -1.28 1.24 9.43
N ALA A 18 -0.43 0.64 10.26
CA ALA A 18 -0.74 0.39 11.66
C ALA A 18 -1.05 1.67 12.43
N GLU A 19 -0.27 2.74 12.24
CA GLU A 19 -0.51 4.03 12.89
C GLU A 19 -1.80 4.70 12.41
N LEU A 20 -2.12 4.62 11.11
CA LEU A 20 -3.37 5.17 10.57
C LEU A 20 -4.59 4.43 11.12
N MET A 21 -4.51 3.11 11.26
CA MET A 21 -5.56 2.29 11.89
C MET A 21 -5.68 2.57 13.39
N ARG A 22 -4.56 2.65 14.11
CA ARG A 22 -4.54 2.99 15.54
C ARG A 22 -5.21 4.34 15.81
N ARG A 23 -5.07 5.30 14.89
CA ARG A 23 -5.70 6.62 14.94
C ARG A 23 -7.12 6.63 14.35
N SER A 24 -7.62 5.49 13.87
CA SER A 24 -8.93 5.36 13.18
C SER A 24 -9.09 6.27 11.96
N ILE A 25 -7.98 6.69 11.35
CA ILE A 25 -7.96 7.44 10.07
C ILE A 25 -8.22 6.49 8.91
N LEU A 26 -7.69 5.26 9.03
CA LEU A 26 -7.92 4.16 8.12
C LEU A 26 -8.65 3.05 8.87
N LYS A 27 -9.65 2.42 8.23
CA LYS A 27 -10.50 1.39 8.83
C LYS A 27 -10.58 0.16 7.93
N GLU A 28 -11.05 -0.94 8.51
CA GLU A 28 -11.33 -2.17 7.77
C GLU A 28 -12.27 -1.89 6.58
N ASN A 29 -11.99 -2.48 5.42
CA ASN A 29 -12.68 -2.30 4.14
C ASN A 29 -12.48 -0.94 3.45
N ASP A 30 -11.64 -0.05 4.00
CA ASP A 30 -11.20 1.14 3.28
C ASP A 30 -10.29 0.77 2.10
N SER A 31 -10.18 1.69 1.15
CA SER A 31 -9.20 1.63 0.07
C SER A 31 -8.20 2.77 0.19
N ILE A 32 -6.92 2.50 -0.10
CA ILE A 32 -5.85 3.49 -0.10
C ILE A 32 -5.24 3.62 -1.47
N ILE A 33 -4.99 4.84 -1.94
CA ILE A 33 -4.28 5.10 -3.20
C ILE A 33 -2.83 5.44 -2.87
N LEU A 34 -1.90 4.72 -3.48
CA LEU A 34 -0.47 4.84 -3.19
C LEU A 34 0.32 5.17 -4.45
N ASP A 35 1.41 5.91 -4.27
CA ASP A 35 2.32 6.19 -5.36
C ASP A 35 3.16 4.95 -5.76
N ARG A 36 3.88 5.08 -6.87
CA ARG A 36 4.69 4.01 -7.47
C ARG A 36 5.85 3.52 -6.60
N GLY A 37 6.35 4.34 -5.68
CA GLY A 37 7.35 3.97 -4.67
C GLY A 37 6.88 2.83 -3.78
N CYS A 38 5.57 2.67 -3.59
CA CYS A 38 4.98 1.58 -2.83
C CYS A 38 4.73 0.30 -3.65
N TYR A 39 5.17 0.19 -4.91
CA TYR A 39 4.85 -0.93 -5.82
C TYR A 39 5.52 -2.30 -5.45
N ALA A 40 5.85 -2.55 -4.19
CA ALA A 40 6.34 -3.85 -3.73
C ALA A 40 5.15 -4.82 -3.49
N TYR A 41 5.36 -6.13 -3.67
CA TYR A 41 4.30 -7.15 -3.47
C TYR A 41 3.76 -7.09 -2.04
N GLU A 42 4.66 -6.93 -1.09
CA GLU A 42 4.40 -6.92 0.35
C GLU A 42 3.43 -5.79 0.72
N ASN A 43 3.52 -4.65 0.02
CA ASN A 43 2.63 -3.50 0.22
C ASN A 43 1.22 -3.72 -0.36
N TYR A 44 1.03 -4.74 -1.22
CA TYR A 44 -0.31 -5.20 -1.60
C TYR A 44 -0.85 -6.20 -0.57
N ALA A 45 -0.04 -7.20 -0.23
CA ALA A 45 -0.47 -8.35 0.54
C ALA A 45 -0.75 -8.02 2.02
N GLU A 46 0.15 -7.27 2.67
CA GLU A 46 0.08 -7.00 4.10
C GLU A 46 -1.23 -6.29 4.53
N PRO A 47 -1.59 -5.10 3.99
CA PRO A 47 -2.83 -4.43 4.35
C PRO A 47 -4.09 -5.18 3.91
N LEU A 48 -4.03 -5.91 2.78
CA LEU A 48 -5.17 -6.68 2.29
C LEU A 48 -5.48 -7.88 3.17
N LEU A 49 -4.45 -8.64 3.55
CA LEU A 49 -4.60 -9.89 4.29
C LEU A 49 -4.78 -9.65 5.80
N ASN A 50 -4.03 -8.72 6.38
CA ASN A 50 -4.03 -8.51 7.84
C ASN A 50 -5.09 -7.50 8.31
N HIS A 51 -5.48 -6.57 7.43
CA HIS A 51 -6.29 -5.43 7.80
C HIS A 51 -7.54 -5.23 6.92
N ARG A 52 -7.72 -6.08 5.89
CA ARG A 52 -8.80 -5.98 4.88
C ARG A 52 -8.91 -4.59 4.26
N ILE A 53 -7.76 -3.95 4.05
CA ILE A 53 -7.64 -2.66 3.37
C ILE A 53 -7.20 -2.95 1.93
N LEU A 54 -7.83 -2.31 0.95
CA LEU A 54 -7.47 -2.49 -0.46
C LEU A 54 -6.44 -1.43 -0.92
N PRO A 55 -5.16 -1.81 -1.15
CA PRO A 55 -4.17 -0.91 -1.72
C PRO A 55 -4.30 -0.80 -3.24
N LEU A 56 -4.54 0.41 -3.72
CA LEU A 56 -4.57 0.79 -5.13
C LEU A 56 -3.27 1.53 -5.47
N ILE A 57 -2.24 0.78 -5.85
CA ILE A 57 -0.90 1.33 -6.08
C ILE A 57 -0.71 1.66 -7.56
N ILE A 58 -0.24 2.87 -7.85
CA ILE A 58 0.01 3.30 -9.22
C ILE A 58 1.16 2.46 -9.82
N PRO A 59 0.93 1.76 -10.94
CA PRO A 59 1.93 0.86 -11.50
C PRO A 59 3.16 1.58 -12.07
N LYS A 60 4.29 0.87 -12.13
CA LYS A 60 5.49 1.28 -12.88
C LYS A 60 5.18 1.36 -14.38
N LYS A 61 5.84 2.29 -15.12
CA LYS A 61 5.62 2.48 -16.58
C LYS A 61 5.69 1.15 -17.37
N ASN A 62 6.53 0.22 -16.95
CA ASN A 62 6.71 -1.10 -17.56
C ASN A 62 6.10 -2.22 -16.70
N LEU A 63 4.86 -2.04 -16.26
CA LEU A 63 4.14 -3.01 -15.45
C LEU A 63 4.07 -4.36 -16.16
N ASN A 64 4.72 -5.39 -15.60
CA ASN A 64 4.52 -6.75 -16.08
C ASN A 64 3.28 -7.35 -15.42
N ILE A 65 2.12 -7.22 -16.08
CA ILE A 65 0.83 -7.76 -15.62
C ILE A 65 0.91 -9.26 -15.32
N ARG A 66 1.80 -10.03 -15.98
CA ARG A 66 1.95 -11.46 -15.69
C ARG A 66 2.47 -11.73 -14.28
N LYS A 67 3.27 -10.82 -13.71
CA LYS A 67 3.71 -10.92 -12.30
C LYS A 67 2.58 -10.64 -11.32
N LEU A 68 1.57 -9.86 -11.72
CA LEU A 68 0.38 -9.56 -10.93
C LEU A 68 -0.68 -10.66 -10.98
N LYS A 69 -0.70 -11.50 -12.03
CA LYS A 69 -1.68 -12.59 -12.15
C LYS A 69 -1.35 -13.83 -11.31
N ASN A 70 -0.14 -13.91 -10.79
CA ASN A 70 0.32 -15.01 -9.94
C ASN A 70 0.36 -14.62 -8.45
N LEU A 71 -0.24 -13.47 -8.10
CA LEU A 71 -0.43 -12.96 -6.75
C LEU A 71 -1.60 -13.68 -6.06
#